data_AF-A0A523ABB5-F1
#
_entry.id   AF-A0A523ABB5-F1
#
_cell.length_a   1.000
_cell.length_b   1.000
_cell.length_c   1.000
_cell.angle_alpha   90.00
_cell.angle_beta   90.00
_cell.angle_gamma   90.00
#
_symmetry.space_group_name_H-M   'P 1'
#
loop_
_entity.id
_entity.type
_entity.pdbx_description
1 polymer ?
#
loop_
_entity_poly.entity_id
_entity_poly.type
_entity_poly.pdbx_seq_one_letter_code
_entity_poly.pdbx_strand_id
1 'polypeptide(L)'
;MMEGGKLSLDLLIGLSIFLFTFMFIASFLPGVFADVRNEIGLMHEAYRLGVVLAEMDGYWRNSSGNGTNWHEKSDQWGKPDFYFFPGLAKGKADYLSYEKIRAFNNLAKSNYDLVRDVLGLKTFDREYDFNVSLESLDSTPYSPFLVKNRTGEVVLQAGKPIPSSAYVSRYERFVWIDPYYDLIIQDMNPRNLPRNFPKECIDIEGDVQCELTYPIKLFRVNVYGQAGPAQPWWLGICFNYLTGSIPSCNADPGKIEVDFGPHISDNPVFSDNLVEGKSYDLTQTINRMLKERGFRIGDKVLVSFGVKNIDATLDLSDSVALIAGKAAAKIVIHVW
;
A
#
# COMPACT_ATOMS: atom_id res chain seq x y z
N MET A 1 -19.10 82.44 -2.44
CA MET A 1 -17.79 81.86 -2.11
C MET A 1 -17.97 80.80 -1.02
N MET A 2 -18.23 79.55 -1.42
CA MET A 2 -18.35 78.38 -0.53
C MET A 2 -17.76 77.15 -1.26
N GLU A 3 -16.54 77.29 -1.79
CA GLU A 3 -15.84 76.20 -2.51
C GLU A 3 -14.58 75.72 -1.77
N GLY A 4 -13.87 76.60 -1.06
CA GLY A 4 -12.64 76.22 -0.34
C GLY A 4 -12.84 75.27 0.85
N GLY A 5 -14.00 75.29 1.51
CA GLY A 5 -14.31 74.41 2.64
C GLY A 5 -14.71 72.99 2.23
N LYS A 6 -15.28 72.81 1.03
CA LYS A 6 -15.70 71.50 0.51
C LYS A 6 -14.49 70.66 0.08
N LEU A 7 -13.49 71.30 -0.55
CA LEU A 7 -12.26 70.62 -0.95
C LEU A 7 -11.49 70.03 0.24
N SER A 8 -11.44 70.75 1.38
CA SER A 8 -10.79 70.26 2.60
C SER A 8 -11.57 69.15 3.28
N LEU A 9 -12.90 69.15 3.17
CA LEU A 9 -13.77 68.13 3.78
C LEU A 9 -13.65 66.81 3.01
N ASP A 10 -13.69 66.87 1.68
CA ASP A 10 -13.58 65.68 0.82
C ASP A 10 -12.21 65.01 0.93
N LEU A 11 -11.12 65.79 1.07
CA LEU A 11 -9.78 65.27 1.34
C LEU A 11 -9.73 64.56 2.71
N LEU A 12 -10.33 65.15 3.74
CA LEU A 12 -10.31 64.60 5.09
C LEU A 12 -11.14 63.31 5.19
N ILE A 13 -12.29 63.28 4.52
CA ILE A 13 -13.13 62.07 4.41
C ILE A 13 -12.39 61.00 3.61
N GLY A 14 -11.77 61.35 2.47
CA GLY A 14 -10.98 60.42 1.66
C GLY A 14 -9.79 59.82 2.42
N LEU A 15 -9.05 60.64 3.16
CA LEU A 15 -7.94 60.19 4.00
C LEU A 15 -8.44 59.29 5.15
N SER A 16 -9.58 59.61 5.74
CA SER A 16 -10.17 58.82 6.82
C SER A 16 -10.63 57.45 6.33
N ILE A 17 -11.29 57.39 5.17
CA ILE A 17 -11.66 56.13 4.52
C ILE A 17 -10.41 55.32 4.20
N PHE A 18 -9.39 55.95 3.60
CA PHE A 18 -8.13 55.29 3.30
C PHE A 18 -7.44 54.72 4.54
N LEU A 19 -7.31 55.50 5.61
CA LEU A 19 -6.71 55.05 6.87
C LEU A 19 -7.51 53.93 7.53
N PHE A 20 -8.84 54.00 7.48
CA PHE A 20 -9.70 52.95 8.01
C PHE A 20 -9.56 51.66 7.22
N THR A 21 -9.59 51.72 5.88
CA THR A 21 -9.35 50.56 5.01
C THR A 21 -7.93 50.00 5.20
N PHE A 22 -6.93 50.86 5.36
CA PHE A 22 -5.55 50.44 5.60
C PHE A 22 -5.39 49.73 6.95
N MET A 23 -5.94 50.28 8.04
CA MET A 23 -5.96 49.62 9.34
C MET A 23 -6.71 48.29 9.29
N PHE A 24 -7.84 48.25 8.60
CA PHE A 24 -8.59 47.02 8.39
C PHE A 24 -7.71 45.97 7.70
N ILE A 25 -7.14 46.25 6.53
CA ILE A 25 -6.26 45.30 5.81
C ILE A 25 -5.05 44.90 6.65
N ALA A 26 -4.40 45.85 7.32
CA ALA A 26 -3.25 45.58 8.19
C ALA A 26 -3.61 44.66 9.37
N SER A 27 -4.85 44.68 9.85
CA SER A 27 -5.34 43.77 10.89
C SER A 27 -5.68 42.36 10.38
N PHE A 28 -6.01 42.19 9.10
CA PHE A 28 -6.22 40.87 8.49
C PHE A 28 -4.93 40.16 8.09
N LEU A 29 -3.89 40.92 7.77
CA LEU A 29 -2.63 40.40 7.26
C LEU A 29 -1.98 39.36 8.20
N PRO A 30 -1.90 39.56 9.54
CA PRO A 30 -1.41 38.55 10.46
C PRO A 30 -2.26 37.26 10.47
N GLY A 31 -3.58 37.38 10.31
CA GLY A 31 -4.50 36.25 10.30
C GLY A 31 -4.25 35.31 9.11
N VAL A 32 -4.05 35.87 7.91
CA VAL A 32 -3.73 35.09 6.71
C VAL A 32 -2.40 34.33 6.87
N PHE A 33 -1.40 34.92 7.53
CA PHE A 33 -0.12 34.24 7.76
C PHE A 33 -0.14 33.25 8.92
N ALA A 34 -1.12 33.31 9.82
CA ALA A 34 -1.24 32.35 10.92
C ALA A 34 -1.59 30.95 10.39
N ASP A 35 -2.52 30.85 9.44
CA ASP A 35 -2.90 29.58 8.82
C ASP A 35 -1.74 28.97 8.02
N VAL A 36 -1.05 29.79 7.21
CA VAL A 36 0.12 29.35 6.43
C VAL A 36 1.24 28.80 7.32
N ARG A 37 1.46 29.39 8.51
CA ARG A 37 2.48 28.90 9.45
C ARG A 37 2.14 27.54 10.05
N ASN A 38 0.87 27.28 10.35
CA ASN A 38 0.45 25.98 10.88
C ASN A 38 0.53 24.89 9.80
N GLU A 39 0.15 25.19 8.55
CA GLU A 39 0.26 24.28 7.42
C GLU A 39 1.72 23.89 7.12
N ILE A 40 2.63 24.87 7.11
CA ILE A 40 4.07 24.62 6.93
C ILE A 40 4.63 23.71 8.03
N GLY A 41 4.19 23.92 9.28
CA GLY A 41 4.60 23.08 10.41
C GLY A 41 4.18 21.62 10.22
N LEU A 42 2.91 21.37 9.89
CA LEU A 42 2.39 20.01 9.69
C LEU A 42 3.09 19.29 8.52
N MET A 43 3.36 20.00 7.41
CA MET A 43 4.04 19.41 6.26
C MET A 43 5.48 19.03 6.56
N HIS A 44 6.19 19.85 7.34
CA HIS A 44 7.54 19.53 7.81
C HIS A 44 7.55 18.26 8.67
N GLU A 45 6.58 18.12 9.56
CA GLU A 45 6.43 16.93 10.42
C GLU A 45 6.12 15.67 9.61
N ALA A 46 5.18 15.73 8.66
CA ALA A 46 4.86 14.60 7.79
C ALA A 46 6.07 14.17 6.93
N TYR A 47 6.83 15.13 6.39
CA TYR A 47 8.07 14.85 5.65
C TYR A 47 9.13 14.20 6.55
N ARG A 48 9.35 14.75 7.75
CA ARG A 48 10.32 14.21 8.72
C ARG A 48 10.00 12.76 9.08
N LEU A 49 8.73 12.45 9.35
CA LEU A 49 8.29 11.07 9.58
C LEU A 49 8.56 10.18 8.36
N GLY A 50 8.33 10.70 7.15
CA GLY A 50 8.65 9.99 5.91
C GLY A 50 10.12 9.62 5.78
N VAL A 51 11.02 10.54 6.12
CA VAL A 51 12.46 10.29 6.13
C VAL A 51 12.82 9.27 7.22
N VAL A 52 12.34 9.48 8.45
CA VAL A 52 12.59 8.59 9.59
C VAL A 52 12.18 7.15 9.28
N LEU A 53 10.97 6.96 8.78
CA LEU A 53 10.44 5.62 8.55
C LEU A 53 11.06 4.97 7.32
N ALA A 54 11.25 5.71 6.21
CA ALA A 54 11.67 5.12 4.95
C ALA A 54 13.18 5.09 4.72
N GLU A 55 13.96 5.94 5.39
CA GLU A 55 15.40 6.06 5.14
C GLU A 55 16.26 5.53 6.27
N MET A 56 15.74 5.47 7.49
CA MET A 56 16.50 5.00 8.64
C MET A 56 16.22 3.52 8.92
N ASP A 57 17.27 2.78 9.29
CA ASP A 57 17.14 1.39 9.74
C ASP A 57 16.47 1.28 11.11
N GLY A 58 16.35 2.38 11.83
CA GLY A 58 15.99 2.37 13.23
C GLY A 58 17.10 1.79 14.09
N TYR A 59 16.95 1.97 15.39
CA TYR A 59 17.91 1.45 16.35
C TYR A 59 17.24 1.23 17.69
N TRP A 60 17.90 0.45 18.53
CA TRP A 60 17.59 0.34 19.93
C TRP A 60 18.87 0.37 20.76
N ARG A 61 18.74 0.77 22.01
CA ARG A 61 19.80 0.75 23.01
C ARG A 61 19.21 0.44 24.37
N ASN A 62 19.91 -0.39 25.14
CA ASN A 62 19.67 -0.56 26.56
C ASN A 62 20.98 -0.54 27.36
N SER A 63 20.88 -0.90 28.65
CA SER A 63 22.01 -1.02 29.58
C SER A 63 23.09 -2.04 29.14
N SER A 64 22.70 -3.05 28.36
CA SER A 64 23.54 -4.21 28.02
C SER A 64 23.99 -4.25 26.55
N GLY A 65 23.43 -3.41 25.68
CA GLY A 65 23.75 -3.42 24.25
C GLY A 65 22.98 -2.42 23.40
N ASN A 66 23.23 -2.47 22.09
CA ASN A 66 22.53 -1.70 21.07
C ASN A 66 22.46 -2.50 19.76
N GLY A 67 21.60 -2.07 18.83
CA GLY A 67 21.44 -2.71 17.53
C GLY A 67 20.38 -2.03 16.67
N THR A 68 20.15 -2.53 15.46
CA THR A 68 19.15 -2.01 14.50
C THR A 68 17.89 -2.87 14.38
N ASN A 69 17.89 -4.05 15.02
CA ASN A 69 16.78 -4.99 15.10
C ASN A 69 15.80 -4.65 16.23
N TRP A 70 15.39 -3.39 16.33
CA TRP A 70 14.47 -2.93 17.37
C TRP A 70 13.12 -3.66 17.32
N HIS A 71 12.74 -4.14 16.14
CA HIS A 71 11.50 -4.87 15.87
C HIS A 71 11.44 -6.25 16.54
N GLU A 72 12.60 -6.85 16.85
CA GLU A 72 12.72 -8.13 17.54
C GLU A 72 12.65 -7.99 19.08
N LYS A 73 12.60 -6.76 19.60
CA LYS A 73 12.64 -6.46 21.03
C LYS A 73 11.29 -6.04 21.58
N SER A 74 10.20 -6.65 21.09
CA SER A 74 8.84 -6.29 21.48
C SER A 74 8.55 -6.43 22.97
N ASP A 75 9.24 -7.35 23.64
CA ASP A 75 9.17 -7.57 25.09
C ASP A 75 9.87 -6.46 25.91
N GLN A 76 10.65 -5.60 25.27
CA GLN A 76 11.40 -4.50 25.91
C GLN A 76 10.75 -3.13 25.69
N TRP A 77 9.78 -3.02 24.79
CA TRP A 77 9.11 -1.76 24.49
C TRP A 77 8.47 -1.18 25.77
N GLY A 78 8.78 0.09 26.06
CA GLY A 78 8.26 0.80 27.24
C GLY A 78 9.03 0.52 28.54
N LYS A 79 10.10 -0.29 28.53
CA LYS A 79 10.96 -0.45 29.72
C LYS A 79 11.81 0.81 29.93
N PRO A 80 12.04 1.24 31.19
CA PRO A 80 12.74 2.49 31.49
C PRO A 80 14.17 2.57 30.93
N ASP A 81 14.85 1.44 30.78
CA ASP A 81 16.22 1.38 30.26
C ASP A 81 16.30 1.06 28.77
N PHE A 82 15.16 0.96 28.08
CA PHE A 82 15.09 0.65 26.65
C PHE A 82 14.67 1.85 25.83
N TYR A 83 15.59 2.33 24.99
CA TYR A 83 15.34 3.40 24.03
C TYR A 83 15.36 2.82 22.62
N PHE A 84 14.42 3.24 21.79
CA PHE A 84 14.41 2.84 20.39
C PHE A 84 13.89 3.95 19.49
N PHE A 85 14.23 3.82 18.21
CA PHE A 85 13.77 4.69 17.15
C PHE A 85 13.28 3.82 15.97
N PRO A 86 12.00 3.91 15.58
CA PRO A 86 11.37 2.90 14.74
C PRO A 86 11.55 3.16 13.23
N GLY A 87 12.79 3.17 12.75
CA GLY A 87 13.06 3.20 11.31
C GLY A 87 12.72 1.86 10.64
N LEU A 88 12.16 1.89 9.43
CA LEU A 88 11.66 0.71 8.73
C LEU A 88 12.61 0.22 7.62
N ALA A 89 13.66 0.98 7.30
CA ALA A 89 14.58 0.64 6.23
C ALA A 89 15.37 -0.66 6.53
N LYS A 90 15.88 -1.27 5.47
CA LYS A 90 16.71 -2.47 5.45
C LYS A 90 18.04 -2.17 4.76
N GLY A 91 18.91 -1.47 5.47
CA GLY A 91 20.26 -1.06 5.08
C GLY A 91 20.32 -0.01 3.97
N LYS A 92 19.19 0.35 3.37
CA LYS A 92 19.12 1.28 2.24
C LYS A 92 17.83 2.10 2.30
N ALA A 93 17.95 3.39 1.99
CA ALA A 93 16.81 4.28 1.84
C ALA A 93 15.77 3.75 0.85
N ASP A 94 14.50 3.94 1.18
CA ASP A 94 13.33 3.47 0.43
C ASP A 94 13.23 1.95 0.28
N TYR A 95 14.05 1.18 0.97
CA TYR A 95 14.02 -0.28 0.96
C TYR A 95 13.57 -0.79 2.32
N LEU A 96 12.27 -1.01 2.48
CA LEU A 96 11.67 -1.32 3.78
C LEU A 96 11.70 -2.82 4.08
N SER A 97 11.87 -3.15 5.36
CA SER A 97 11.70 -4.51 5.86
C SER A 97 10.24 -4.77 6.22
N TYR A 98 9.65 -5.83 5.66
CA TYR A 98 8.31 -6.30 6.00
C TYR A 98 8.14 -6.55 7.51
N GLU A 99 9.15 -7.16 8.15
CA GLU A 99 9.12 -7.44 9.59
C GLU A 99 9.06 -6.15 10.42
N LYS A 100 9.86 -5.14 10.05
CA LYS A 100 9.86 -3.84 10.73
C LYS A 100 8.53 -3.12 10.54
N ILE A 101 7.95 -3.18 9.34
CA ILE A 101 6.62 -2.63 9.05
C ILE A 101 5.57 -3.26 9.95
N ARG A 102 5.53 -4.60 10.05
CA ARG A 102 4.57 -5.31 10.91
C ARG A 102 4.77 -4.99 12.39
N ALA A 103 6.02 -4.95 12.85
CA ALA A 103 6.34 -4.58 14.23
C ALA A 103 5.92 -3.15 14.55
N PHE A 104 6.17 -2.19 13.65
CA PHE A 104 5.72 -0.81 13.80
C PHE A 104 4.20 -0.71 13.86
N ASN A 105 3.49 -1.41 12.97
CA ASN A 105 2.02 -1.45 12.97
C ASN A 105 1.45 -1.99 14.29
N ASN A 106 2.04 -3.07 14.82
CA ASN A 106 1.63 -3.67 16.09
C ASN A 106 1.96 -2.78 17.29
N LEU A 107 3.15 -2.16 17.28
CA LEU A 107 3.57 -1.24 18.31
C LEU A 107 2.67 0.00 18.36
N ALA A 108 2.35 0.60 17.21
CA ALA A 108 1.46 1.76 17.14
C ALA A 108 0.03 1.44 17.59
N LYS A 109 -0.45 0.22 17.35
CA LYS A 109 -1.76 -0.26 17.84
C LYS A 109 -1.81 -0.46 19.35
N SER A 110 -0.71 -0.94 19.94
CA SER A 110 -0.65 -1.28 21.37
C SER A 110 -0.18 -0.14 22.26
N ASN A 111 0.73 0.71 21.76
CA ASN A 111 1.41 1.75 22.52
C ASN A 111 1.57 3.04 21.67
N TYR A 112 0.44 3.58 21.20
CA TYR A 112 0.44 4.76 20.32
C TYR A 112 1.22 5.95 20.89
N ASP A 113 1.02 6.29 22.16
CA ASP A 113 1.68 7.44 22.79
C ASP A 113 3.19 7.29 22.83
N LEU A 114 3.69 6.09 23.12
CA LEU A 114 5.11 5.79 23.06
C LEU A 114 5.66 5.99 21.64
N VAL A 115 4.95 5.52 20.61
CA VAL A 115 5.36 5.71 19.21
C VAL A 115 5.38 7.18 18.83
N ARG A 116 4.34 7.92 19.21
CA ARG A 116 4.24 9.36 18.96
C ARG A 116 5.41 10.11 19.61
N ASP A 117 5.74 9.76 20.85
CA ASP A 117 6.84 10.36 21.60
C ASP A 117 8.21 10.05 20.97
N VAL A 118 8.49 8.79 20.61
CA VAL A 118 9.78 8.43 19.97
C VAL A 118 9.94 8.99 18.56
N LEU A 119 8.83 9.23 17.84
CA LEU A 119 8.84 9.93 16.56
C LEU A 119 9.02 11.44 16.70
N GLY A 120 9.04 11.97 17.93
CA GLY A 120 9.24 13.39 18.22
C GLY A 120 8.03 14.24 17.86
N LEU A 121 6.83 13.66 17.81
CA LEU A 121 5.57 14.35 17.49
C LEU A 121 4.95 15.05 18.71
N LYS A 122 5.60 14.95 19.87
CA LYS A 122 5.24 15.66 21.09
C LYS A 122 6.36 16.60 21.49
N THR A 123 6.12 17.89 21.36
CA THR A 123 6.98 18.96 21.87
C THR A 123 6.37 19.54 23.15
N PHE A 124 7.09 20.46 23.79
CA PHE A 124 6.59 21.13 25.00
C PHE A 124 5.30 21.95 24.75
N ASP A 125 5.14 22.46 23.54
CA ASP A 125 4.10 23.41 23.14
C ASP A 125 3.06 22.83 22.18
N ARG A 126 3.34 21.68 21.55
CA ARG A 126 2.47 21.06 20.53
C ARG A 126 2.51 19.55 20.61
N GLU A 127 1.39 18.94 20.27
CA GLU A 127 1.26 17.50 20.16
C GLU A 127 0.54 17.18 18.86
N TYR A 128 1.20 16.40 18.01
CA TYR A 128 0.71 16.03 16.69
C TYR A 128 0.27 14.58 16.70
N ASP A 129 -0.87 14.32 16.05
CA ASP A 129 -1.32 12.96 15.80
C ASP A 129 -0.93 12.54 14.38
N PHE A 130 -0.82 11.23 14.17
CA PHE A 130 -0.40 10.70 12.88
C PHE A 130 -1.17 9.46 12.46
N ASN A 131 -1.20 9.23 11.15
CA ASN A 131 -1.56 7.97 10.52
C ASN A 131 -0.52 7.62 9.45
N VAL A 132 0.03 6.42 9.50
CA VAL A 132 0.93 5.88 8.47
C VAL A 132 0.30 4.65 7.84
N SER A 133 0.12 4.69 6.53
CA SER A 133 -0.38 3.58 5.72
C SER A 133 0.65 3.15 4.68
N LEU A 134 0.56 1.89 4.28
CA LEU A 134 1.21 1.40 3.08
C LEU A 134 0.12 1.17 2.02
N GLU A 135 0.26 1.84 0.89
CA GLU A 135 -0.75 1.95 -0.15
C GLU A 135 -0.21 1.48 -1.50
N SER A 136 -1.08 0.93 -2.36
CA SER A 136 -0.74 0.62 -3.74
C SER A 136 -0.29 1.86 -4.50
N LEU A 137 0.46 1.67 -5.59
CA LEU A 137 1.00 2.76 -6.41
C LEU A 137 -0.08 3.63 -7.05
N ASP A 138 -1.26 3.05 -7.34
CA ASP A 138 -2.41 3.73 -7.93
C ASP A 138 -3.37 4.35 -6.91
N SER A 139 -3.08 4.22 -5.60
CA SER A 139 -3.86 4.88 -4.57
C SER A 139 -3.89 6.39 -4.76
N THR A 140 -5.03 7.00 -4.50
CA THR A 140 -5.19 8.46 -4.53
C THR A 140 -5.60 8.97 -3.15
N PRO A 141 -5.42 10.27 -2.85
CA PRO A 141 -5.83 10.84 -1.56
C PRO A 141 -7.29 10.55 -1.18
N TYR A 142 -8.18 10.41 -2.17
CA TYR A 142 -9.62 10.20 -1.96
C TYR A 142 -10.06 8.73 -2.13
N SER A 143 -9.14 7.86 -2.59
CA SER A 143 -9.40 6.44 -2.80
C SER A 143 -8.12 5.66 -2.47
N PRO A 144 -7.86 5.41 -1.18
CA PRO A 144 -6.69 4.67 -0.74
C PRO A 144 -6.91 3.16 -0.93
N PHE A 145 -5.99 2.50 -1.64
CA PHE A 145 -5.91 1.04 -1.71
C PHE A 145 -4.76 0.57 -0.83
N LEU A 146 -5.10 -0.03 0.31
CA LEU A 146 -4.10 -0.50 1.28
C LEU A 146 -3.42 -1.77 0.78
N VAL A 147 -2.11 -1.85 1.01
CA VAL A 147 -1.32 -3.06 0.74
C VAL A 147 -1.71 -4.16 1.72
N LYS A 148 -1.97 -5.35 1.19
CA LYS A 148 -2.29 -6.56 1.94
C LYS A 148 -1.17 -7.58 1.85
N ASN A 149 -1.03 -8.39 2.89
CA ASN A 149 -0.13 -9.54 2.88
C ASN A 149 -0.78 -10.73 2.16
N ARG A 150 -0.03 -11.83 2.06
CA ARG A 150 -0.50 -13.11 1.50
C ARG A 150 -1.69 -13.73 2.24
N THR A 151 -2.11 -13.23 3.40
CA THR A 151 -3.29 -13.73 4.14
C THR A 151 -4.46 -12.76 4.08
N GLY A 152 -4.36 -11.71 3.26
CA GLY A 152 -5.39 -10.69 3.12
C GLY A 152 -5.38 -9.57 4.16
N GLU A 153 -4.46 -9.62 5.12
CA GLU A 153 -4.37 -8.61 6.18
C GLU A 153 -3.66 -7.36 5.69
N VAL A 154 -4.19 -6.19 6.09
CA VAL A 154 -3.52 -4.90 5.86
C VAL A 154 -2.14 -4.91 6.53
N VAL A 155 -1.11 -4.62 5.73
CA VAL A 155 0.29 -4.68 6.16
C VAL A 155 0.63 -3.55 7.12
N LEU A 156 0.22 -2.33 6.77
CA LEU A 156 0.48 -1.13 7.55
C LEU A 156 -0.71 -0.17 7.51
N GLN A 157 -1.24 0.11 8.69
CA GLN A 157 -2.19 1.19 8.95
C GLN A 157 -2.04 1.55 10.43
N ALA A 158 -0.98 2.27 10.72
CA ALA A 158 -0.52 2.60 12.06
C ALA A 158 -0.97 4.01 12.46
N GLY A 159 -1.31 4.20 13.73
CA GLY A 159 -1.68 5.50 14.27
C GLY A 159 -3.19 5.72 14.41
N LYS A 160 -3.60 6.97 14.64
CA LYS A 160 -5.00 7.32 14.87
C LYS A 160 -5.78 7.42 13.56
N PRO A 161 -7.12 7.30 13.57
CA PRO A 161 -7.93 7.61 12.41
C PRO A 161 -7.75 9.06 11.97
N ILE A 162 -7.65 9.29 10.66
CA ILE A 162 -7.52 10.63 10.09
C ILE A 162 -8.81 11.42 10.38
N PRO A 163 -8.74 12.61 11.00
CA PRO A 163 -9.92 13.41 11.32
C PRO A 163 -10.58 13.98 10.07
N SER A 164 -11.89 14.13 10.08
CA SER A 164 -12.66 14.73 8.98
C SER A 164 -12.72 16.26 9.01
N SER A 165 -12.36 16.89 10.14
CA SER A 165 -12.57 18.31 10.39
C SER A 165 -11.31 19.09 10.81
N ALA A 166 -10.12 18.51 10.66
CA ALA A 166 -8.86 19.16 11.02
C ALA A 166 -7.99 19.46 9.79
N TYR A 167 -7.01 20.35 9.94
CA TYR A 167 -5.95 20.53 8.96
C TYR A 167 -5.04 19.29 9.01
N VAL A 168 -5.01 18.55 7.91
CA VAL A 168 -4.19 17.33 7.78
C VAL A 168 -3.15 17.59 6.72
N SER A 169 -1.87 17.38 7.05
CA SER A 169 -0.83 17.31 6.04
C SER A 169 -0.61 15.86 5.61
N ARG A 170 -0.47 15.66 4.30
CA ARG A 170 -0.24 14.35 3.68
C ARG A 170 1.11 14.38 2.97
N TYR A 171 1.98 13.44 3.31
CA TYR A 171 3.23 13.18 2.62
C TYR A 171 3.23 11.75 2.08
N GLU A 172 3.66 11.54 0.85
CA GLU A 172 3.78 10.22 0.25
C GLU A 172 5.11 10.05 -0.48
N ARG A 173 5.64 8.83 -0.47
CA ARG A 173 6.83 8.46 -1.26
C ARG A 173 6.77 7.00 -1.70
N PHE A 174 7.43 6.71 -2.82
CA PHE A 174 7.56 5.34 -3.31
C PHE A 174 8.59 4.58 -2.49
N VAL A 175 8.26 3.34 -2.15
CA VAL A 175 9.12 2.44 -1.39
C VAL A 175 9.10 1.04 -1.98
N TRP A 176 10.21 0.35 -1.77
CA TRP A 176 10.37 -1.06 -2.04
C TRP A 176 10.20 -1.83 -0.74
N ILE A 177 9.69 -3.07 -0.82
CA ILE A 177 9.46 -3.89 0.37
C ILE A 177 10.09 -5.26 0.20
N ASP A 178 10.72 -5.72 1.28
CA ASP A 178 11.45 -6.98 1.31
C ASP A 178 11.14 -7.80 2.58
N PRO A 179 10.95 -9.13 2.46
CA PRO A 179 10.79 -9.88 1.21
C PRO A 179 9.41 -9.60 0.56
N TYR A 180 9.34 -9.68 -0.77
CA TYR A 180 8.07 -9.50 -1.47
C TYR A 180 7.13 -10.71 -1.33
N TYR A 181 7.65 -11.90 -1.02
CA TYR A 181 6.87 -13.13 -0.86
C TYR A 181 5.82 -13.07 0.26
N ASP A 182 6.00 -12.17 1.24
CA ASP A 182 4.99 -11.94 2.28
C ASP A 182 3.81 -11.08 1.81
N LEU A 183 3.97 -10.40 0.66
CA LEU A 183 2.99 -9.48 0.07
C LEU A 183 2.22 -10.07 -1.11
N ILE A 184 2.65 -11.24 -1.59
CA ILE A 184 2.05 -11.92 -2.72
C ILE A 184 1.52 -13.27 -2.29
N ILE A 185 0.45 -13.68 -2.94
CA ILE A 185 -0.01 -15.05 -2.87
C ILE A 185 0.98 -15.84 -3.73
N GLN A 186 1.75 -16.72 -3.10
CA GLN A 186 2.61 -17.67 -3.79
C GLN A 186 2.03 -19.07 -3.58
N ASP A 187 1.36 -19.60 -4.59
CA ASP A 187 1.02 -21.02 -4.59
C ASP A 187 2.22 -21.79 -5.13
N MET A 188 2.78 -22.67 -4.30
CA MET A 188 3.71 -23.70 -4.73
C MET A 188 2.90 -24.98 -4.81
N ASN A 189 2.98 -25.69 -5.93
CA ASN A 189 2.46 -27.05 -6.04
C ASN A 189 3.58 -28.11 -5.84
N PRO A 190 4.26 -28.21 -4.67
CA PRO A 190 5.08 -29.37 -4.41
C PRO A 190 4.11 -30.47 -3.98
N ARG A 191 4.28 -31.62 -4.61
CA ARG A 191 3.43 -32.82 -4.53
C ARG A 191 2.95 -33.30 -3.15
N ASN A 192 3.34 -32.73 -2.01
CA ASN A 192 3.01 -33.24 -0.67
C ASN A 192 3.11 -32.22 0.50
N LEU A 193 2.90 -30.91 0.28
CA LEU A 193 2.81 -29.95 1.40
C LEU A 193 1.39 -29.40 1.56
N PRO A 194 0.93 -29.13 2.80
CA PRO A 194 -0.33 -28.42 3.02
C PRO A 194 -0.23 -27.05 2.33
N ARG A 195 -1.09 -26.83 1.33
CA ARG A 195 -1.19 -25.55 0.63
C ARG A 195 -1.73 -24.51 1.62
N ASN A 196 -0.87 -23.58 2.05
CA ASN A 196 -1.30 -22.45 2.86
C ASN A 196 -1.85 -21.38 1.94
N PHE A 197 -3.13 -21.51 1.62
CA PHE A 197 -3.83 -20.49 0.86
C PHE A 197 -4.10 -19.25 1.71
N PRO A 198 -4.07 -18.05 1.10
CA PRO A 198 -4.70 -16.87 1.65
C PRO A 198 -6.15 -17.16 2.05
N LYS A 199 -6.73 -16.39 2.97
CA LYS A 199 -8.16 -16.50 3.28
C LYS A 199 -9.03 -16.24 2.05
N GLU A 200 -8.50 -15.47 1.11
CA GLU A 200 -9.10 -15.12 -0.18
C GLU A 200 -9.13 -16.30 -1.15
N CYS A 201 -8.39 -17.38 -0.88
CA CYS A 201 -8.33 -18.55 -1.75
C CYS A 201 -8.79 -19.84 -1.07
N ILE A 202 -9.44 -20.71 -1.84
CA ILE A 202 -9.95 -22.01 -1.39
C ILE A 202 -9.57 -23.10 -2.40
N ASP A 203 -9.24 -24.28 -1.91
CA ASP A 203 -9.07 -25.49 -2.73
C ASP A 203 -10.42 -26.16 -2.92
N ILE A 204 -10.81 -26.37 -4.18
CA ILE A 204 -12.05 -27.05 -4.54
C ILE A 204 -11.71 -28.12 -5.58
N GLU A 205 -11.80 -29.38 -5.17
CA GLU A 205 -11.62 -30.54 -6.04
C GLU A 205 -10.29 -30.56 -6.82
N GLY A 206 -9.24 -29.92 -6.27
CA GLY A 206 -7.90 -29.84 -6.87
C GLY A 206 -7.61 -28.54 -7.61
N ASP A 207 -8.64 -27.73 -7.88
CA ASP A 207 -8.52 -26.38 -8.42
C ASP A 207 -8.44 -25.36 -7.29
N VAL A 208 -7.59 -24.35 -7.46
CA VAL A 208 -7.49 -23.24 -6.51
C VAL A 208 -8.39 -22.13 -6.99
N GLN A 209 -9.22 -21.58 -6.11
CA GLN A 209 -10.01 -20.39 -6.41
C GLN A 209 -9.59 -19.24 -5.52
N CYS A 210 -9.46 -18.04 -6.08
CA CYS A 210 -9.10 -16.83 -5.34
C CYS A 210 -10.06 -15.69 -5.67
N GLU A 211 -10.49 -14.95 -4.66
CA GLU A 211 -11.17 -13.67 -4.84
C GLU A 211 -10.14 -12.52 -4.87
N LEU A 212 -10.16 -11.75 -5.96
CA LEU A 212 -9.29 -10.58 -6.15
C LEU A 212 -10.11 -9.32 -6.41
N THR A 213 -9.49 -8.17 -6.22
CA THR A 213 -10.04 -6.88 -6.65
C THR A 213 -9.39 -6.41 -7.96
N TYR A 214 -10.21 -6.03 -8.94
CA TYR A 214 -9.73 -5.42 -10.18
C TYR A 214 -9.31 -3.96 -9.94
N PRO A 215 -8.20 -3.48 -10.51
CA PRO A 215 -7.29 -4.19 -11.40
C PRO A 215 -6.24 -5.03 -10.65
N ILE A 216 -5.91 -6.20 -11.23
CA ILE A 216 -4.88 -7.09 -10.70
C ILE A 216 -3.51 -6.44 -10.90
N LYS A 217 -2.66 -6.45 -9.87
CA LYS A 217 -1.36 -5.74 -9.86
C LYS A 217 -0.19 -6.61 -10.24
N LEU A 218 -0.30 -7.90 -9.93
CA LEU A 218 0.67 -8.92 -10.28
C LEU A 218 -0.07 -10.21 -10.60
N PHE A 219 0.22 -10.75 -11.77
CA PHE A 219 -0.14 -12.11 -12.12
C PHE A 219 1.00 -12.72 -12.93
N ARG A 220 1.79 -13.58 -12.29
CA ARG A 220 2.92 -14.23 -12.91
C ARG A 220 2.94 -15.72 -12.59
N VAL A 221 3.21 -16.52 -13.60
CA VAL A 221 3.42 -17.97 -13.45
C VAL A 221 4.86 -18.28 -13.79
N ASN A 222 5.60 -18.92 -12.89
CA ASN A 222 6.93 -19.46 -13.16
C ASN A 222 6.84 -20.98 -13.22
N VAL A 223 7.20 -21.57 -14.36
CA VAL A 223 7.17 -23.02 -14.58
C VAL A 223 8.56 -23.59 -14.34
N TYR A 224 8.70 -24.51 -13.38
CA TYR A 224 9.96 -25.17 -13.04
C TYR A 224 10.12 -26.52 -13.72
N GLY A 225 9.02 -27.12 -14.19
CA GLY A 225 9.09 -28.35 -14.97
C GLY A 225 7.85 -29.23 -14.77
N GLN A 226 8.03 -30.51 -15.08
CA GLN A 226 6.99 -31.52 -14.94
C GLN A 226 6.99 -32.10 -13.53
N ALA A 227 5.82 -32.13 -12.91
CA ALA A 227 5.63 -32.93 -11.71
C ALA A 227 5.43 -34.38 -12.17
N GLY A 228 6.55 -35.09 -12.36
CA GLY A 228 6.70 -36.54 -12.62
C GLY A 228 6.41 -37.02 -14.05
N PRO A 229 6.44 -38.36 -14.28
CA PRO A 229 6.50 -38.94 -15.63
C PRO A 229 5.14 -38.99 -16.35
N ALA A 230 4.05 -38.57 -15.71
CA ALA A 230 2.70 -38.75 -16.21
C ALA A 230 2.26 -37.57 -17.10
N GLN A 231 1.97 -37.88 -18.37
CA GLN A 231 1.20 -37.01 -19.27
C GLN A 231 -0.31 -37.21 -19.00
N PRO A 232 -1.16 -36.19 -19.22
CA PRO A 232 -0.84 -34.84 -19.67
C PRO A 232 -0.50 -33.91 -18.48
N TRP A 233 0.23 -32.84 -18.79
CA TRP A 233 0.50 -31.73 -17.89
C TRP A 233 -0.02 -30.45 -18.52
N TRP A 234 -0.78 -29.65 -17.77
CA TRP A 234 -1.44 -28.45 -18.28
C TRP A 234 -1.73 -27.45 -17.15
N LEU A 235 -1.88 -26.18 -17.51
CA LEU A 235 -2.24 -25.10 -16.60
C LEU A 235 -3.38 -24.28 -17.22
N GLY A 236 -4.57 -24.35 -16.64
CA GLY A 236 -5.70 -23.54 -17.06
C GLY A 236 -6.06 -22.50 -16.02
N ILE A 237 -6.35 -21.28 -16.48
CA ILE A 237 -6.73 -20.16 -15.62
C ILE A 237 -8.02 -19.57 -16.16
N CYS A 238 -9.10 -19.62 -15.38
CA CYS A 238 -10.35 -18.96 -15.74
C CYS A 238 -10.67 -17.81 -14.82
N PHE A 239 -11.26 -16.77 -15.40
CA PHE A 239 -11.79 -15.62 -14.68
C PHE A 239 -13.31 -15.59 -14.78
N ASN A 240 -13.99 -15.26 -13.70
CA ASN A 240 -15.45 -15.15 -13.67
C ASN A 240 -15.92 -14.02 -12.74
N TYR A 241 -17.18 -13.64 -12.87
CA TYR A 241 -17.88 -12.86 -11.85
C TYR A 241 -18.07 -13.71 -10.58
N LEU A 242 -18.21 -13.05 -9.42
CA LEU A 242 -18.45 -13.72 -8.13
C LEU A 242 -19.74 -14.57 -8.09
N THR A 243 -20.64 -14.41 -9.05
CA THR A 243 -21.92 -15.12 -9.13
C THR A 243 -21.85 -16.21 -10.18
N GLY A 244 -21.22 -17.35 -9.88
CA GLY A 244 -21.07 -18.45 -10.82
C GLY A 244 -20.78 -19.79 -10.15
N SER A 245 -21.10 -20.88 -10.85
CA SER A 245 -20.69 -22.24 -10.47
C SER A 245 -19.17 -22.39 -10.55
N ILE A 246 -18.63 -23.24 -9.68
CA ILE A 246 -17.21 -23.63 -9.61
C ILE A 246 -16.81 -24.24 -10.96
N PRO A 247 -15.97 -23.56 -11.76
CA PRO A 247 -15.58 -24.07 -13.06
C PRO A 247 -14.28 -24.85 -13.00
N SER A 248 -14.22 -26.04 -13.62
CA SER A 248 -12.94 -26.72 -13.81
C SER A 248 -12.16 -26.03 -14.92
N CYS A 249 -10.99 -25.50 -14.61
CA CYS A 249 -10.16 -24.77 -15.57
C CYS A 249 -9.18 -25.71 -16.26
N ASN A 250 -9.70 -26.66 -17.03
CA ASN A 250 -8.87 -27.59 -17.79
C ASN A 250 -8.34 -26.91 -19.05
N ALA A 251 -7.02 -26.95 -19.23
CA ALA A 251 -6.35 -26.52 -20.45
C ALA A 251 -5.95 -27.73 -21.31
N ASP A 252 -5.61 -27.45 -22.57
CA ASP A 252 -5.05 -28.45 -23.47
C ASP A 252 -3.73 -29.05 -22.93
N PRO A 253 -3.47 -30.35 -23.15
CA PRO A 253 -2.19 -30.98 -22.81
C PRO A 253 -0.98 -30.21 -23.33
N GLY A 254 -0.03 -29.91 -22.44
CA GLY A 254 1.21 -29.21 -22.75
C GLY A 254 1.06 -27.70 -22.90
N LYS A 255 -0.10 -27.12 -22.56
CA LYS A 255 -0.36 -25.68 -22.69
C LYS A 255 -0.66 -24.99 -21.36
N ILE A 256 -0.40 -23.68 -21.37
CA ILE A 256 -0.94 -22.71 -20.42
C ILE A 256 -2.01 -21.89 -21.14
N GLU A 257 -3.21 -21.87 -20.59
CA GLU A 257 -4.35 -21.19 -21.22
C GLU A 257 -5.09 -20.30 -20.22
N VAL A 258 -5.52 -19.12 -20.69
CA VAL A 258 -6.29 -18.16 -19.91
C VAL A 258 -7.55 -17.78 -20.65
N ASP A 259 -8.69 -17.80 -19.97
CA ASP A 259 -9.95 -17.36 -20.53
C ASP A 259 -10.89 -16.71 -19.49
N PHE A 260 -11.98 -16.12 -19.99
CA PHE A 260 -13.08 -15.62 -19.20
C PHE A 260 -14.31 -16.50 -19.37
N GLY A 261 -14.83 -17.02 -18.25
CA GLY A 261 -15.99 -17.89 -18.22
C GLY A 261 -15.77 -19.13 -17.37
N PRO A 262 -16.72 -20.08 -17.38
CA PRO A 262 -16.67 -21.27 -16.56
C PRO A 262 -15.81 -22.41 -17.14
N HIS A 263 -15.09 -22.18 -18.23
CA HIS A 263 -14.15 -23.13 -18.82
C HIS A 263 -13.25 -22.37 -19.79
N ILE A 264 -12.11 -22.97 -20.14
CA ILE A 264 -11.28 -22.54 -21.26
C ILE A 264 -12.05 -22.87 -22.55
N SER A 265 -12.31 -21.87 -23.39
CA SER A 265 -12.97 -22.08 -24.69
C SER A 265 -11.99 -22.58 -25.75
N ASP A 266 -12.51 -23.00 -26.91
CA ASP A 266 -11.67 -23.41 -28.06
C ASP A 266 -10.74 -22.31 -28.57
N ASN A 267 -11.03 -21.03 -28.25
CA ASN A 267 -10.25 -19.87 -28.63
C ASN A 267 -9.95 -19.02 -27.39
N PRO A 268 -9.04 -19.49 -26.51
CA PRO A 268 -8.76 -18.80 -25.26
C PRO A 268 -8.11 -17.44 -25.52
N VAL A 269 -8.29 -16.52 -24.57
CA VAL A 269 -7.70 -15.18 -24.62
C VAL A 269 -6.18 -15.22 -24.65
N PHE A 270 -5.59 -16.23 -24.00
CA PHE A 270 -4.17 -16.54 -24.07
C PHE A 270 -3.97 -18.04 -24.15
N SER A 271 -3.06 -18.48 -25.02
CA SER A 271 -2.60 -19.86 -25.10
C SER A 271 -1.13 -19.86 -25.52
N ASP A 272 -0.31 -20.62 -24.81
CA ASP A 272 1.08 -20.85 -25.16
C ASP A 272 1.49 -22.26 -24.72
N ASN A 273 2.55 -22.77 -25.33
CA ASN A 273 3.16 -24.03 -24.91
C ASN A 273 3.81 -23.84 -23.54
N LEU A 274 3.65 -24.83 -22.67
CA LEU A 274 4.38 -24.91 -21.40
C LEU A 274 5.84 -25.24 -21.67
N VAL A 275 6.72 -24.37 -21.17
CA VAL A 275 8.16 -24.52 -21.30
C VAL A 275 8.79 -24.47 -19.92
N GLU A 276 9.63 -25.45 -19.62
CA GLU A 276 10.41 -25.51 -18.39
C GLU A 276 11.33 -24.29 -18.26
N GLY A 277 11.36 -23.68 -17.08
CA GLY A 277 12.14 -22.48 -16.78
C GLY A 277 11.53 -21.18 -17.34
N LYS A 278 10.37 -21.24 -18.01
CA LYS A 278 9.71 -20.05 -18.54
C LYS A 278 8.83 -19.37 -17.50
N SER A 279 8.89 -18.04 -17.49
CA SER A 279 7.99 -17.18 -16.71
C SER A 279 6.99 -16.49 -17.64
N TYR A 280 5.73 -16.50 -17.24
CA TYR A 280 4.60 -15.90 -17.94
C TYR A 280 4.05 -14.77 -17.09
N ASP A 281 4.30 -13.52 -17.48
CA ASP A 281 3.67 -12.34 -16.87
C ASP A 281 2.40 -12.00 -17.64
N LEU A 282 1.26 -12.34 -17.05
CA LEU A 282 -0.05 -12.27 -17.70
C LEU A 282 -0.87 -11.07 -17.21
N THR A 283 -0.30 -10.24 -16.33
CA THR A 283 -0.96 -9.11 -15.67
C THR A 283 -1.68 -8.19 -16.65
N GLN A 284 -1.01 -7.76 -17.73
CA GLN A 284 -1.60 -6.86 -18.73
C GLN A 284 -2.68 -7.55 -19.55
N THR A 285 -2.45 -8.79 -19.97
CA THR A 285 -3.39 -9.60 -20.75
C THR A 285 -4.71 -9.78 -19.99
N ILE A 286 -4.61 -10.16 -18.72
CA ILE A 286 -5.75 -10.37 -17.83
C ILE A 286 -6.51 -9.06 -17.60
N ASN A 287 -5.81 -7.96 -17.26
CA ASN A 287 -6.49 -6.69 -17.03
C ASN A 287 -7.20 -6.16 -18.29
N ARG A 288 -6.60 -6.35 -19.47
CA ARG A 288 -7.26 -6.02 -20.74
C ARG A 288 -8.53 -6.83 -20.93
N MET A 289 -8.45 -8.14 -20.74
CA MET A 289 -9.60 -9.04 -20.83
C MET A 289 -10.73 -8.64 -19.86
N LEU A 290 -10.42 -8.44 -18.58
CA LEU A 290 -11.40 -8.02 -17.58
C LEU A 290 -12.03 -6.67 -17.94
N LYS A 291 -11.23 -5.71 -18.42
CA LYS A 291 -11.75 -4.42 -18.90
C LYS A 291 -12.71 -4.57 -20.07
N GLU A 292 -12.40 -5.42 -21.05
CA GLU A 292 -13.25 -5.72 -22.20
C GLU A 292 -14.57 -6.40 -21.78
N ARG A 293 -14.56 -7.14 -20.66
CA ARG A 293 -15.76 -7.71 -20.01
C ARG A 293 -16.51 -6.73 -19.10
N GLY A 294 -16.08 -5.47 -19.03
CA GLY A 294 -16.80 -4.39 -18.34
C GLY A 294 -16.48 -4.22 -16.85
N PHE A 295 -15.43 -4.87 -16.34
CA PHE A 295 -14.98 -4.67 -14.95
C PHE A 295 -14.51 -3.24 -14.71
N ARG A 296 -14.92 -2.68 -13.56
CA ARG A 296 -14.56 -1.36 -13.06
C ARG A 296 -13.61 -1.49 -11.87
N ILE A 297 -12.81 -0.45 -11.64
CA ILE A 297 -11.87 -0.39 -10.51
C ILE A 297 -12.64 -0.63 -9.21
N GLY A 298 -12.18 -1.59 -8.40
CA GLY A 298 -12.81 -2.02 -7.16
C GLY A 298 -13.71 -3.25 -7.29
N ASP A 299 -14.10 -3.63 -8.51
CA ASP A 299 -14.94 -4.82 -8.73
C ASP A 299 -14.20 -6.09 -8.29
N LYS A 300 -14.98 -7.04 -7.75
CA LYS A 300 -14.47 -8.34 -7.33
C LYS A 300 -14.44 -9.32 -8.50
N VAL A 301 -13.35 -10.06 -8.60
CA VAL A 301 -13.08 -11.03 -9.65
C VAL A 301 -12.81 -12.38 -9.00
N LEU A 302 -13.49 -13.42 -9.45
CA LEU A 302 -13.16 -14.79 -9.09
C LEU A 302 -12.13 -15.32 -10.09
N VAL A 303 -11.03 -15.86 -9.60
CA VAL A 303 -10.02 -16.54 -10.42
C VAL A 303 -9.97 -17.99 -10.02
N SER A 304 -9.97 -18.89 -10.99
CA SER A 304 -9.85 -20.34 -10.78
C SER A 304 -8.63 -20.86 -11.54
N PHE A 305 -7.83 -21.70 -10.87
CA PHE A 305 -6.58 -22.25 -11.37
C PHE A 305 -6.68 -23.77 -11.35
N GLY A 306 -6.69 -24.37 -12.54
CA GLY A 306 -6.55 -25.81 -12.70
C GLY A 306 -5.09 -26.14 -13.02
N VAL A 307 -4.49 -27.03 -12.24
CA VAL A 307 -3.10 -27.46 -12.42
C VAL A 307 -3.03 -28.98 -12.44
N LYS A 308 -2.39 -29.55 -13.47
CA LYS A 308 -2.18 -31.00 -13.55
C LYS A 308 -0.74 -31.34 -13.90
N ASN A 309 -0.07 -32.12 -13.06
CA ASN A 309 1.28 -32.65 -13.30
C ASN A 309 2.36 -31.59 -13.65
N ILE A 310 2.23 -30.36 -13.12
CA ILE A 310 3.21 -29.26 -13.31
C ILE A 310 3.84 -28.89 -11.98
N ASP A 311 5.14 -28.64 -11.99
CA ASP A 311 5.83 -27.88 -10.94
C ASP A 311 5.91 -26.41 -11.36
N ALA A 312 5.11 -25.56 -10.71
CA ALA A 312 5.04 -24.14 -10.99
C ALA A 312 4.74 -23.35 -9.71
N THR A 313 5.15 -22.08 -9.73
CA THR A 313 4.70 -21.07 -8.77
C THR A 313 3.81 -20.06 -9.44
N LEU A 314 2.69 -19.73 -8.80
CA LEU A 314 1.86 -18.59 -9.15
C LEU A 314 2.17 -17.45 -8.18
N ASP A 315 2.61 -16.31 -8.69
CA ASP A 315 2.74 -15.05 -7.95
C ASP A 315 1.54 -14.16 -8.28
N LEU A 316 0.71 -13.87 -7.28
CA LEU A 316 -0.55 -13.15 -7.45
C LEU A 316 -0.72 -12.03 -6.40
N SER A 317 -1.12 -10.83 -6.84
CA SER A 317 -1.49 -9.73 -5.95
C SER A 317 -2.41 -8.72 -6.62
N ASP A 318 -3.38 -8.20 -5.87
CA ASP A 318 -4.25 -7.09 -6.25
C ASP A 318 -3.90 -5.77 -5.56
N SER A 319 -2.85 -5.76 -4.72
CA SER A 319 -2.46 -4.59 -3.93
C SER A 319 -1.00 -4.16 -4.07
N VAL A 320 -0.14 -5.02 -4.63
CA VAL A 320 1.29 -4.74 -4.82
C VAL A 320 1.72 -5.10 -6.24
N ALA A 321 2.50 -4.20 -6.85
CA ALA A 321 3.14 -4.44 -8.14
C ALA A 321 4.62 -4.79 -7.94
N LEU A 322 5.20 -5.55 -8.88
CA LEU A 322 6.63 -5.76 -8.96
C LEU A 322 7.25 -4.79 -9.97
N ILE A 323 8.21 -3.97 -9.53
CA ILE A 323 9.02 -3.15 -10.42
C ILE A 323 10.48 -3.60 -10.25
N ALA A 324 11.16 -3.92 -11.36
CA ALA A 324 12.52 -4.49 -11.34
C ALA A 324 12.68 -5.70 -10.40
N GLY A 325 11.66 -6.56 -10.32
CA GLY A 325 11.66 -7.78 -9.49
C GLY A 325 11.44 -7.54 -8.00
N LYS A 326 11.03 -6.33 -7.59
CA LYS A 326 10.81 -5.95 -6.19
C LYS A 326 9.41 -5.43 -5.96
N ALA A 327 8.81 -5.76 -4.83
CA ALA A 327 7.52 -5.21 -4.43
C ALA A 327 7.64 -3.69 -4.24
N ALA A 328 6.79 -2.94 -4.94
CA ALA A 328 6.72 -1.50 -4.88
C ALA A 328 5.36 -1.04 -4.34
N ALA A 329 5.40 -0.05 -3.45
CA ALA A 329 4.23 0.57 -2.84
C ALA A 329 4.49 2.06 -2.58
N LYS A 330 3.51 2.74 -1.99
CA LYS A 330 3.65 4.07 -1.41
C LYS A 330 3.52 3.99 0.10
N ILE A 331 4.49 4.53 0.82
CA ILE A 331 4.26 4.87 2.22
C ILE A 331 3.59 6.24 2.26
N VAL A 332 2.45 6.33 2.94
CA VAL A 332 1.64 7.54 3.02
C VAL A 332 1.50 7.91 4.49
N ILE A 333 1.76 9.18 4.79
CA ILE A 333 1.86 9.71 6.14
C ILE A 333 0.93 10.91 6.24
N HIS A 334 0.04 10.86 7.21
CA HIS A 334 -0.82 11.95 7.59
C HIS A 334 -0.42 12.45 8.97
N VAL A 335 -0.33 13.77 9.14
CA VAL A 335 -0.08 14.42 10.43
C VAL A 335 -1.07 15.57 10.63
N TRP A 336 -1.59 15.73 11.84
CA TRP A 336 -2.55 16.79 12.19
C TRP A 336 -2.41 17.27 13.63
#